data_AF-A0AAZ3RT72-F1
#
_entry.id   AF-A0AAZ3RT72-F1
#
_cell.length_a   1.000
_cell.length_b   1.000
_cell.length_c   1.000
_cell.angle_alpha   90.00
_cell.angle_beta   90.00
_cell.angle_gamma   90.00
#
_symmetry.space_group_name_H-M   'P 1'
#
loop_
_entity.id
_entity.type
_entity.pdbx_description
1 polymer ?
#
loop_
_entity_poly.entity_id
_entity_poly.type
_entity_poly.pdbx_seq_one_letter_code
_entity_poly.pdbx_strand_id
1 'polypeptide(L)' 'PDLNHIEHVWAELKKCVRARRPSNLTQLHQLCQEEWAKIHPIYCGKLVEGYLKGLTQVKQFKENATKY' A
#
# COMPACT_ATOMS: atom_id res chain seq x y z
N PRO A 1 -12.78 8.91 -3.32
CA PRO A 1 -12.02 7.65 -3.44
C PRO A 1 -11.61 7.18 -2.05
N ASP A 2 -12.23 6.11 -1.55
CA ASP A 2 -12.04 5.66 -0.17
C ASP A 2 -10.56 5.40 0.12
N LEU A 3 -10.05 6.28 0.98
CA LEU A 3 -8.65 6.58 1.24
C LEU A 3 -8.06 5.67 2.31
N ASN A 4 -8.68 4.54 2.63
CA ASN A 4 -8.15 3.63 3.64
C ASN A 4 -7.09 2.70 3.03
N HIS A 5 -6.01 3.35 2.62
CA HIS A 5 -4.73 2.81 2.24
C HIS A 5 -4.28 1.62 3.12
N ILE A 6 -4.57 1.69 4.42
CA ILE A 6 -4.32 0.62 5.40
C ILE A 6 -5.18 -0.63 5.18
N GLU A 7 -6.46 -0.48 4.83
CA GLU A 7 -7.35 -1.62 4.57
C GLU A 7 -6.88 -2.45 3.38
N HIS A 8 -6.42 -1.79 2.32
CA HIS A 8 -5.89 -2.47 1.14
C HIS A 8 -4.61 -3.27 1.46
N VAL A 9 -3.72 -2.72 2.29
CA VAL A 9 -2.52 -3.42 2.75
C VAL A 9 -2.89 -4.65 3.58
N TRP A 10 -3.86 -4.52 4.49
CA TRP A 10 -4.35 -5.65 5.28
C TRP A 10 -5.02 -6.73 4.43
N ALA A 11 -5.73 -6.36 3.37
CA ALA A 11 -6.33 -7.32 2.45
C ALA A 11 -5.26 -8.13 1.69
N GLU A 12 -4.24 -7.47 1.17
CA GLU A 12 -3.13 -8.12 0.47
C GLU A 12 -2.30 -9.00 1.42
N LEU A 13 -2.01 -8.54 2.64
CA LEU A 13 -1.30 -9.34 3.63
C LEU A 13 -2.05 -10.64 3.95
N LYS A 14 -3.36 -10.55 4.23
CA LYS A 14 -4.20 -11.72 4.51
C LYS A 14 -4.21 -12.70 3.34
N LYS A 15 -4.23 -12.21 2.10
CA LYS A 15 -4.17 -13.04 0.89
C LYS A 15 -2.85 -13.79 0.77
N CYS A 16 -1.71 -13.10 0.94
CA CYS A 16 -0.38 -13.72 0.87
C CYS A 16 -0.15 -14.75 1.98
N VAL A 17 -0.51 -14.41 3.22
CA VAL A 17 -0.37 -15.32 4.37
C VAL A 17 -1.25 -16.56 4.19
N ARG A 18 -2.49 -16.40 3.70
CA ARG A 18 -3.40 -17.52 3.43
C ARG A 18 -2.89 -18.43 2.31
N ALA A 19 -2.24 -17.88 1.28
CA ALA A 19 -1.67 -18.67 0.19
C ALA A 19 -0.57 -19.64 0.68
N ARG A 20 0.15 -19.26 1.75
CA ARG A 20 1.22 -20.07 2.36
C ARG A 20 0.73 -21.11 3.37
N ARG A 21 -0.57 -21.14 3.69
CA ARG A 21 -1.22 -22.15 4.55
C ARG A 21 -0.46 -22.43 5.87
N PRO A 22 -0.26 -21.44 6.74
CA PRO A 22 0.35 -21.66 8.05
C PRO A 22 -0.39 -22.74 8.84
N SER A 23 0.36 -23.66 9.45
CA SER A 23 -0.21 -24.80 10.19
C SER A 23 -0.26 -24.55 11.70
N ASN A 24 0.44 -23.53 12.19
CA ASN A 24 0.47 -23.13 13.61
C ASN A 24 0.67 -21.61 13.76
N LEU A 25 0.44 -21.11 14.98
CA LEU A 25 0.55 -19.68 15.31
C LEU A 25 1.96 -19.12 15.10
N THR A 26 3.01 -19.90 15.38
CA THR A 26 4.40 -19.46 15.20
C THR A 26 4.72 -19.23 13.73
N GLN A 27 4.34 -20.16 12.86
CA GLN A 27 4.45 -20.03 11.41
C GLN A 27 3.60 -18.89 10.89
N LEU A 28 2.37 -18.71 11.40
CA LEU A 28 1.54 -17.58 11.03
C LEU A 28 2.23 -16.25 11.34
N HIS A 29 2.80 -16.11 12.54
CA HIS A 29 3.49 -14.90 12.95
C HIS A 29 4.71 -14.61 12.06
N GLN A 30 5.53 -15.64 11.80
CA GLN A 30 6.73 -15.51 10.96
C GLN A 30 6.36 -15.17 9.51
N LEU A 31 5.34 -15.82 8.95
CA LEU A 31 4.84 -15.54 7.61
C LEU A 31 4.23 -14.14 7.47
N CYS A 32 3.53 -13.66 8.50
CA CYS A 32 3.05 -12.30 8.54
C CYS A 32 4.20 -11.30 8.43
N GLN A 33 5.30 -11.50 9.18
CA GLN A 33 6.47 -10.61 9.13
C GLN A 33 7.15 -10.65 7.76
N GLU A 34 7.34 -11.85 7.18
CA GLU A 34 7.96 -12.01 5.86
C GLU A 34 7.14 -11.36 4.74
N GLU A 35 5.83 -11.60 4.70
CA GLU A 35 4.95 -11.04 3.67
C GLU A 35 4.75 -9.54 3.86
N TRP A 36 4.70 -9.06 5.11
CA TRP A 36 4.67 -7.63 5.42
C TRP A 36 5.92 -6.92 4.89
N ALA A 37 7.10 -7.48 5.12
CA ALA A 37 8.37 -6.93 4.63
C ALA A 37 8.47 -6.88 3.10
N LYS A 38 7.71 -7.71 2.37
CA LYS A 38 7.64 -7.67 0.89
C LYS A 38 6.62 -6.68 0.36
N ILE A 39 5.49 -6.51 1.05
CA ILE A 39 4.44 -5.56 0.67
C ILE A 39 4.90 -4.12 0.93
N HIS A 40 5.59 -3.89 2.05
CA HIS A 40 5.99 -2.56 2.50
C HIS A 40 6.81 -1.76 1.45
N PRO A 41 7.86 -2.31 0.80
CA PRO A 41 8.64 -1.59 -0.22
C PRO A 41 7.82 -1.23 -1.47
N ILE A 42 7.01 -2.16 -1.97
CA ILE A 42 6.18 -1.96 -3.16
C ILE A 42 5.10 -0.91 -2.88
N TYR A 43 4.54 -0.96 -1.67
CA TYR A 43 3.51 -0.04 -1.23
C TYR A 43 4.05 1.38 -1.02
N CYS A 44 5.18 1.52 -0.32
CA CYS A 44 5.88 2.81 -0.19
C CYS A 44 6.22 3.40 -1.56
N GLY A 45 6.68 2.58 -2.51
CA GLY A 45 6.96 3.03 -3.87
C GLY A 45 5.73 3.61 -4.57
N LYS A 46 4.59 2.92 -4.54
CA LYS A 46 3.34 3.40 -5.14
C LYS A 46 2.81 4.67 -4.47
N LEU A 47 2.97 4.79 -3.16
CA LEU A 47 2.50 5.94 -2.40
C LEU A 47 3.35 7.19 -2.72
N VAL A 48 4.67 7.02 -2.81
CA VAL A 48 5.60 8.09 -3.26
C VAL A 48 5.33 8.49 -4.71
N GLU A 49 5.06 7.52 -5.59
CA GLU A 49 4.72 7.79 -6.99
C GLU A 49 3.39 8.56 -7.11
N GLY A 50 2.36 8.16 -6.36
CA GLY A 50 1.07 8.86 -6.31
C GLY A 50 1.23 10.30 -5.81
N TYR A 51 2.04 10.50 -4.78
CA TYR A 51 2.38 11.82 -4.26
C TYR A 51 3.12 12.69 -5.28
N LEU A 52 4.12 12.14 -5.98
CA LEU A 52 4.86 12.83 -7.06
C LEU A 52 3.94 13.23 -8.23
N LYS A 53 3.01 12.36 -8.63
CA LYS A 53 2.00 12.69 -9.64
C LYS A 53 1.09 13.83 -9.16
N GLY A 54 0.63 13.78 -7.92
CA GLY A 54 -0.13 14.87 -7.30
C GLY A 54 0.63 16.19 -7.30
N LEU A 55 1.91 16.20 -6.91
CA LEU A 55 2.76 17.39 -6.93
C LEU A 55 2.97 17.93 -8.34
N THR A 56 3.16 17.07 -9.33
CA THR A 56 3.31 17.47 -10.74
C THR A 56 2.02 18.11 -11.25
N GLN A 57 0.87 17.55 -10.88
CA GLN A 57 -0.43 18.08 -11.25
C GLN A 57 -0.69 19.44 -10.58
N VAL A 58 -0.38 19.59 -9.29
CA VAL A 58 -0.45 20.89 -8.60
C VAL A 58 0.48 21.92 -9.22
N LYS A 59 1.67 21.52 -9.67
CA LYS A 59 2.62 22.41 -10.36
C LYS A 59 2.12 22.83 -11.75
N GLN A 60 1.43 21.95 -12.48
CA GLN A 60 0.76 22.27 -13.75
C GLN A 60 -0.48 23.15 -13.55
N PHE A 61 -1.23 22.96 -12.47
CA PHE A 61 -2.43 23.75 -12.14
C PHE A 61 -2.13 25.09 -11.46
N LYS A 62 -0.87 25.41 -11.14
CA LYS A 62 -0.50 26.74 -10.62
C LYS A 62 -0.68 27.89 -11.63
N GLU A 63 -1.07 27.61 -12.88
CA GLU A 63 -1.48 28.63 -13.86
C GLU A 63 -2.98 28.65 -14.17
N ASN A 64 -3.78 27.67 -13.74
CA ASN A 64 -5.23 27.68 -13.95
C ASN A 64 -5.94 27.09 -12.73
N ALA A 65 -6.73 27.91 -12.05
CA ALA A 65 -7.46 27.52 -10.85
C ALA A 65 -8.33 26.27 -11.07
N THR A 66 -8.11 25.22 -10.28
CA THR A 66 -9.05 24.11 -10.17
C THR A 66 -9.97 24.29 -8.98
N LYS A 67 -11.27 24.40 -9.29
CA LYS A 67 -12.40 24.23 -8.37
C LYS A 67 -12.22 22.94 -7.57
N TYR A 68 -12.14 23.09 -6.26
CA TYR A 68 -12.71 22.10 -5.35
C TYR A 68 -14.23 22.27 -5.34
#